data_AF-A0A813A8Z0-F1
#
_entry.id   AF-A0A813A8Z0-F1
#
_cell.length_a   1.000
_cell.length_b   1.000
_cell.length_c   1.000
_cell.angle_alpha   90.00
_cell.angle_beta   90.00
_cell.angle_gamma   90.00
#
_symmetry.space_group_name_H-M   'P 1'
#
loop_
_entity.id
_entity.type
_entity.pdbx_description
1 polymer ?
#
loop_
_entity_poly.entity_id
_entity_poly.type
_entity_poly.pdbx_seq_one_letter_code
_entity_poly.pdbx_strand_id
1 'polypeptide(L)'
;MAVPLFFEFAVREWIAASFQSQDSDSLIQGFRQMLKGISDGELLLDGSFQICGSAPCLQRLLSSREDFAGRSFRELIVDDEAKELFDHFLAPAASDGEDPETTVQLESTAAPRCLRVPLRDCAGRAISVDVFHVSLQPCLYGESTTCHLLALKEDVRSVEPPEVDPAQNALPSSLLASRRAPTAHSAASSESCVECHDELAEMTLLVNASTELLDIEEVHLRYVRRTDDSKVQMGMPTLKRFARPLDWAGIDAVLRRYARKVRKARARGEEEVEPAKQVLPSMTLRIPGESRKHLCSRCVEISPLPRQHAGEDVFLYINLFGFEGPTPPPRRLPSLSSLDEDASLCTPAPVTLGQELHADEQKRHKRRLRTERCKASS
;
A
#
# COMPACT_ATOMS: atom_id res chain seq x y z
N MET A 1 13.49 18.23 16.55
CA MET A 1 12.30 17.41 16.88
C MET A 1 11.01 18.25 16.92
N ALA A 2 10.86 19.28 16.08
CA ALA A 2 9.67 20.17 16.09
C ALA A 2 8.66 19.88 14.98
N VAL A 3 9.08 19.18 13.91
CA VAL A 3 8.27 18.91 12.71
C VAL A 3 6.97 18.14 12.98
N PRO A 4 6.91 17.13 13.89
CA PRO A 4 5.67 16.39 14.16
C PRO A 4 4.56 17.26 14.78
N LEU A 5 4.94 18.23 15.62
CA LEU A 5 4.00 19.06 16.37
C LEU A 5 3.31 20.11 15.49
N PHE A 6 4.04 20.72 14.56
CA PHE A 6 3.47 21.67 13.61
C PHE A 6 2.49 20.99 12.64
N PHE A 7 2.78 19.75 12.25
CA PHE A 7 1.89 18.99 11.37
C PHE A 7 0.58 18.65 12.08
N GLU A 8 0.64 18.17 13.32
CA GLU A 8 -0.55 17.87 14.11
C GLU A 8 -1.43 19.11 14.33
N PHE A 9 -0.81 20.24 14.71
CA PHE A 9 -1.52 21.49 14.94
C PHE A 9 -2.18 22.01 13.66
N ALA A 10 -1.44 22.04 12.55
CA ALA A 10 -1.97 22.48 11.27
C ALA A 10 -3.10 21.57 10.77
N VAL A 11 -3.00 20.27 10.99
CA VAL A 11 -4.05 19.31 10.63
C VAL A 11 -5.29 19.51 11.51
N ARG A 12 -5.15 19.73 12.82
CA ARG A 12 -6.28 20.00 13.72
C ARG A 12 -7.01 21.30 13.41
N GLU A 13 -6.28 22.41 13.29
CA GLU A 13 -6.84 23.72 12.94
C GLU A 13 -7.54 23.70 11.58
N TRP A 14 -6.91 23.04 10.61
CA TRP A 14 -7.48 22.90 9.27
C TRP A 14 -8.73 22.02 9.25
N ILE A 15 -8.74 20.90 9.99
CA ILE A 15 -9.91 20.03 10.16
C ILE A 15 -11.04 20.80 10.88
N ALA A 16 -10.74 21.57 11.93
CA ALA A 16 -11.73 22.36 12.65
C ALA A 16 -12.37 23.45 11.77
N ALA A 17 -11.56 24.18 10.99
CA ALA A 17 -12.03 25.19 10.05
C ALA A 17 -12.81 24.58 8.86
N SER A 18 -12.43 23.37 8.44
CA SER A 18 -13.04 22.56 7.39
C SER A 18 -14.48 22.13 7.68
N PHE A 19 -14.84 21.99 8.96
CA PHE A 19 -16.11 21.39 9.36
C PHE A 19 -17.33 22.32 9.26
N GLN A 20 -17.13 23.61 8.94
CA GLN A 20 -18.21 24.59 8.83
C GLN A 20 -18.79 24.74 7.41
N SER A 21 -18.29 24.03 6.39
CA SER A 21 -18.78 24.10 5.01
C SER A 21 -19.17 22.72 4.44
N GLN A 22 -19.90 22.72 3.32
CA GLN A 22 -20.18 21.56 2.45
C GLN A 22 -18.91 20.79 1.98
N ASP A 23 -17.71 21.27 2.31
CA ASP A 23 -16.43 20.60 2.01
C ASP A 23 -16.01 19.58 3.07
N SER A 24 -16.71 19.48 4.21
CA SER A 24 -16.37 18.55 5.30
C SER A 24 -16.25 17.10 4.86
N ASP A 25 -17.13 16.63 3.96
CA ASP A 25 -17.08 15.29 3.39
C ASP A 25 -15.82 15.06 2.54
N SER A 26 -15.45 16.05 1.71
CA SER A 26 -14.24 15.99 0.88
C SER A 26 -12.98 16.00 1.75
N LEU A 27 -13.02 16.68 2.88
CA LEU A 27 -11.91 16.85 3.81
C LEU A 27 -11.75 15.60 4.70
N ILE A 28 -12.84 15.03 5.20
CA ILE A 28 -12.84 13.70 5.84
C ILE A 28 -12.35 12.66 4.84
N GLN A 29 -12.80 12.70 3.58
CA GLN A 29 -12.35 11.77 2.56
C GLN A 29 -10.85 11.93 2.26
N GLY A 30 -10.34 13.17 2.19
CA GLY A 30 -8.92 13.46 2.04
C GLY A 30 -8.10 12.97 3.24
N PHE A 31 -8.60 13.19 4.45
CA PHE A 31 -7.96 12.70 5.68
C PHE A 31 -7.94 11.18 5.75
N ARG A 32 -9.06 10.52 5.43
CA ARG A 32 -9.12 9.06 5.29
C ARG A 32 -8.16 8.53 4.23
N GLN A 33 -8.07 9.23 3.10
CA GLN A 33 -7.12 8.88 2.04
C GLN A 33 -5.66 9.00 2.51
N MET A 34 -5.35 9.98 3.36
CA MET A 34 -4.05 10.12 4.01
C MET A 34 -3.82 9.02 5.06
N LEU A 35 -4.80 8.72 5.91
CA LEU A 35 -4.73 7.63 6.91
C LEU A 35 -4.45 6.28 6.26
N LYS A 36 -5.10 5.98 5.12
CA LYS A 36 -4.82 4.78 4.32
C LYS A 36 -3.37 4.67 3.84
N GLY A 37 -2.62 5.77 3.80
CA GLY A 37 -1.20 5.78 3.45
C GLY A 37 -0.26 5.52 4.62
N ILE A 38 -0.71 5.74 5.86
CA ILE A 38 0.14 5.69 7.07
C ILE A 38 -0.28 4.59 8.07
N SER A 39 -1.47 4.03 7.92
CA SER A 39 -2.07 3.01 8.79
C SER A 39 -2.56 1.81 7.96
N ASP A 40 -2.66 0.65 8.59
CA ASP A 40 -3.12 -0.58 7.94
C ASP A 40 -4.65 -0.60 7.76
N GLY A 41 -5.35 0.22 8.55
CA GLY A 41 -6.79 0.39 8.50
C GLY A 41 -7.29 1.60 9.25
N GLU A 42 -8.51 2.03 8.91
CA GLU A 42 -9.27 3.03 9.65
C GLU A 42 -10.65 2.48 9.96
N LEU A 43 -11.24 2.93 11.07
CA LEU A 43 -12.58 2.55 11.52
C LEU A 43 -13.31 3.76 12.08
N LEU A 44 -14.59 3.87 11.78
CA LEU A 44 -15.48 4.80 12.47
C LEU A 44 -16.31 4.00 13.45
N LEU A 45 -16.36 4.43 14.72
CA LEU A 45 -17.24 3.87 15.72
C LEU A 45 -18.30 4.90 16.13
N ASP A 46 -19.49 4.41 16.49
CA ASP A 46 -20.53 5.22 17.11
C ASP A 46 -20.26 5.45 18.62
N GLY A 47 -21.19 6.16 19.29
CA GLY A 47 -21.10 6.43 20.73
C GLY A 47 -21.26 5.18 21.62
N SER A 48 -21.62 4.03 21.05
CA SER A 48 -21.66 2.73 21.72
C SER A 48 -20.46 1.84 21.33
N PHE A 49 -19.46 2.41 20.65
CA PHE A 49 -18.28 1.72 20.12
C PHE A 49 -18.58 0.60 19.11
N GLN A 50 -19.72 0.69 18.42
CA GLN A 50 -20.05 -0.19 17.30
C GLN A 50 -19.46 0.36 16.01
N ILE A 51 -19.03 -0.55 15.14
CA ILE A 51 -18.39 -0.20 13.87
C ILE A 51 -19.44 0.35 12.88
N CYS A 52 -19.25 1.59 12.46
CA CYS A 52 -20.10 2.26 11.47
C CYS A 52 -19.69 1.86 10.05
N GLY A 53 -20.55 1.11 9.37
CA GLY A 53 -20.35 0.69 7.97
C GLY A 53 -19.38 -0.47 7.79
N SER A 54 -19.02 -0.75 6.53
CA SER A 54 -18.14 -1.88 6.20
C SER A 54 -16.70 -1.63 6.66
N ALA A 55 -16.06 -2.66 7.23
CA ALA A 55 -14.68 -2.61 7.70
C ALA A 55 -13.75 -3.62 6.99
N PRO A 56 -13.46 -3.45 5.68
CA PRO A 56 -12.60 -4.36 4.93
C PRO A 56 -11.14 -4.36 5.44
N CYS A 57 -10.74 -3.33 6.18
CA CYS A 57 -9.45 -3.30 6.87
C CYS A 57 -9.36 -4.40 7.95
N LEU A 58 -10.39 -4.57 8.78
CA LEU A 58 -10.45 -5.63 9.80
C LEU A 58 -10.52 -7.02 9.19
N GLN A 59 -11.23 -7.19 8.07
CA GLN A 59 -11.23 -8.45 7.33
C GLN A 59 -9.82 -8.87 6.92
N ARG A 60 -9.01 -7.92 6.40
CA ARG A 60 -7.62 -8.19 6.05
C ARG A 60 -6.77 -8.44 7.29
N LEU A 61 -6.86 -7.56 8.28
CA LEU A 61 -6.04 -7.61 9.51
C LEU A 61 -6.28 -8.90 10.29
N LEU A 62 -7.54 -9.30 10.46
CA LEU A 62 -7.94 -10.50 11.21
C LEU A 62 -8.02 -11.76 10.33
N SER A 63 -7.62 -11.67 9.05
CA SER A 63 -7.75 -12.75 8.06
C SER A 63 -9.17 -13.37 8.02
N SER A 64 -10.18 -12.53 8.20
CA SER A 64 -11.59 -12.89 8.31
C SER A 64 -12.36 -12.56 7.03
N ARG A 65 -13.44 -13.31 6.78
CA ARG A 65 -14.45 -12.98 5.76
C ARG A 65 -15.74 -12.41 6.37
N GLU A 66 -15.78 -12.26 7.69
CA GLU A 66 -16.92 -11.71 8.42
C GLU A 66 -17.12 -10.23 8.09
N ASP A 67 -18.36 -9.79 8.01
CA ASP A 67 -18.67 -8.36 8.02
C ASP A 67 -18.74 -7.87 9.46
N PHE A 68 -18.01 -6.82 9.77
CA PHE A 68 -17.92 -6.26 11.12
C PHE A 68 -18.85 -5.06 11.32
N ALA A 69 -19.63 -4.66 10.31
CA ALA A 69 -20.60 -3.57 10.43
C ALA A 69 -21.59 -3.81 11.59
N GLY A 70 -21.75 -2.81 12.46
CA GLY A 70 -22.62 -2.86 13.64
C GLY A 70 -22.08 -3.70 14.81
N ARG A 71 -20.95 -4.38 14.64
CA ARG A 71 -20.33 -5.15 15.73
C ARG A 71 -19.60 -4.22 16.69
N SER A 72 -19.64 -4.52 17.99
CA SER A 72 -18.84 -3.79 18.98
C SER A 72 -17.35 -4.07 18.78
N PHE A 73 -16.54 -3.03 18.62
CA PHE A 73 -15.09 -3.20 18.48
C PHE A 73 -14.47 -3.84 19.73
N ARG A 74 -15.06 -3.59 20.91
CA ARG A 74 -14.65 -4.17 22.20
C ARG A 74 -14.70 -5.70 22.22
N GLU A 75 -15.61 -6.32 21.46
CA GLU A 75 -15.70 -7.78 21.36
C GLU A 75 -14.54 -8.41 20.59
N LEU A 76 -13.82 -7.61 19.80
CA LEU A 76 -12.65 -8.07 19.05
C LEU A 76 -11.39 -8.13 19.93
N ILE A 77 -11.38 -7.43 21.07
CA ILE A 77 -10.26 -7.39 22.00
C ILE A 77 -10.23 -8.67 22.84
N VAL A 78 -9.08 -9.33 22.90
CA VAL A 78 -8.92 -10.65 23.53
C VAL A 78 -9.07 -10.58 25.05
N ASP A 79 -8.39 -9.62 25.69
CA ASP A 79 -8.19 -9.56 27.13
C ASP A 79 -9.12 -8.55 27.80
N ASP A 80 -9.67 -8.87 28.97
CA ASP A 80 -10.58 -7.98 29.68
C ASP A 80 -9.88 -6.73 30.23
N GLU A 81 -8.62 -6.86 30.68
CA GLU A 81 -7.78 -5.72 31.06
C GLU A 81 -7.56 -4.77 29.86
N ALA A 82 -7.30 -5.31 28.67
CA ALA A 82 -7.14 -4.52 27.47
C ALA A 82 -8.45 -3.80 27.07
N LYS A 83 -9.62 -4.40 27.35
CA LYS A 83 -10.92 -3.73 27.15
C LYS A 83 -11.11 -2.56 28.12
N GLU A 84 -10.73 -2.71 29.39
CA GLU A 84 -10.79 -1.61 30.36
C GLU A 84 -9.84 -0.46 29.97
N LEU A 85 -8.62 -0.79 29.54
CA LEU A 85 -7.67 0.19 29.01
C LEU A 85 -8.22 0.89 27.77
N PHE A 86 -8.89 0.16 26.87
CA PHE A 86 -9.53 0.71 25.68
C PHE A 86 -10.70 1.65 26.04
N ASP A 87 -11.53 1.29 27.00
CA ASP A 87 -12.62 2.15 27.49
C ASP A 87 -12.05 3.46 28.08
N HIS A 88 -10.98 3.38 28.89
CA HIS A 88 -10.31 4.55 29.45
C HIS A 88 -9.57 5.39 28.40
N PHE A 89 -9.13 4.74 27.33
CA PHE A 89 -8.51 5.39 26.18
C PHE A 89 -9.51 6.19 25.35
N LEU A 90 -10.72 5.65 25.14
CA LEU A 90 -11.79 6.33 24.40
C LEU A 90 -12.60 7.31 25.24
N ALA A 91 -12.61 7.13 26.57
CA ALA A 91 -13.24 8.07 27.47
C ALA A 91 -12.76 9.48 27.12
N PRO A 92 -13.68 10.46 26.98
CA PRO A 92 -13.28 11.85 26.88
C PRO A 92 -12.27 12.08 28.00
N ALA A 93 -11.13 12.70 27.69
CA ALA A 93 -10.29 13.27 28.73
C ALA A 93 -11.22 14.30 29.40
N ALA A 94 -11.95 13.84 30.42
CA ALA A 94 -12.94 14.62 31.10
C ALA A 94 -12.16 15.82 31.59
N SER A 95 -12.44 16.95 30.94
CA SER A 95 -11.98 18.27 31.26
C SER A 95 -11.45 18.30 32.68
N ASP A 96 -10.12 18.27 32.83
CA ASP A 96 -9.48 18.56 34.11
C ASP A 96 -10.17 19.81 34.64
N GLY A 97 -10.80 19.62 35.80
CA GLY A 97 -11.94 20.42 36.24
C GLY A 97 -11.70 21.92 36.13
N GLU A 98 -12.79 22.60 35.77
CA GLU A 98 -12.98 24.03 35.83
C GLU A 98 -12.44 24.62 37.15
N ASP A 99 -11.21 25.14 37.14
CA ASP A 99 -10.85 26.28 37.97
C ASP A 99 -10.85 27.52 37.05
N PRO A 100 -11.98 28.25 36.96
CA PRO A 100 -12.23 29.24 35.90
C PRO A 100 -11.42 30.54 35.99
N GLU A 101 -10.40 30.67 36.85
CA GLU A 101 -9.74 31.96 37.08
C GLU A 101 -8.24 32.07 36.76
N THR A 102 -7.54 31.00 36.37
CA THR A 102 -6.12 31.13 35.99
C THR A 102 -5.90 30.97 34.50
N THR A 103 -6.31 32.01 33.78
CA THR A 103 -6.06 32.31 32.37
C THR A 103 -4.58 32.24 32.00
N VAL A 104 -4.10 31.10 31.50
CA VAL A 104 -3.21 31.00 30.32
C VAL A 104 -3.50 29.65 29.66
N GLN A 105 -4.33 29.67 28.62
CA GLN A 105 -4.54 28.57 27.68
C GLN A 105 -3.20 28.20 27.03
N LEU A 106 -2.48 27.21 27.57
CA LEU A 106 -1.76 26.29 26.71
C LEU A 106 -2.74 25.19 26.35
N GLU A 107 -3.34 25.31 25.16
CA GLU A 107 -3.92 24.18 24.46
C GLU A 107 -2.91 23.05 24.52
N SER A 108 -3.20 22.05 25.34
CA SER A 108 -2.32 20.91 25.54
C SER A 108 -2.12 20.23 24.19
N THR A 109 -0.97 20.50 23.57
CA THR A 109 -0.41 19.81 22.40
C THR A 109 0.02 18.40 22.79
N ALA A 110 -0.85 17.67 23.50
CA ALA A 110 -0.61 16.30 23.87
C ALA A 110 -0.67 15.48 22.59
N ALA A 111 0.45 14.86 22.25
CA ALA A 111 0.59 13.99 21.10
C ALA A 111 -0.58 12.99 21.00
N PRO A 112 -0.96 12.55 19.79
CA PRO A 112 -2.09 11.65 19.60
C PRO A 112 -1.95 10.42 20.50
N ARG A 113 -2.99 10.15 21.29
CA ARG A 113 -2.97 8.99 22.20
C ARG A 113 -2.88 7.73 21.34
N CYS A 114 -1.95 6.85 21.70
CA CYS A 114 -1.77 5.54 21.08
C CYS A 114 -1.97 4.46 22.15
N LEU A 115 -2.82 3.47 21.89
CA LEU A 115 -3.02 2.31 22.75
C LEU A 115 -2.79 1.04 21.94
N ARG A 116 -1.96 0.15 22.45
CA ARG A 116 -1.78 -1.18 21.88
C ARG A 116 -2.85 -2.12 22.41
N VAL A 117 -3.60 -2.76 21.52
CA VAL A 117 -4.62 -3.76 21.89
C VAL A 117 -4.40 -5.08 21.13
N PRO A 118 -4.57 -6.23 21.81
CA PRO A 118 -4.57 -7.53 21.15
C PRO A 118 -5.97 -7.81 20.58
N LEU A 119 -6.06 -7.96 19.26
CA LEU A 119 -7.29 -8.34 18.56
C LEU A 119 -7.33 -9.84 18.28
N ARG A 120 -8.49 -10.46 18.36
CA ARG A 120 -8.69 -11.89 18.08
C ARG A 120 -8.94 -12.13 16.59
N ASP A 121 -8.10 -12.94 15.95
CA ASP A 121 -8.32 -13.43 14.59
C ASP A 121 -9.33 -14.60 14.55
N CYS A 122 -9.75 -15.02 13.35
CA CYS A 122 -10.68 -16.15 13.20
C CYS A 122 -10.12 -17.50 13.69
N ALA A 123 -8.80 -17.63 13.81
CA ALA A 123 -8.13 -18.82 14.34
C ALA A 123 -7.97 -18.75 15.88
N GLY A 124 -8.45 -17.68 16.52
CA GLY A 124 -8.29 -17.44 17.96
C GLY A 124 -6.92 -16.91 18.35
N ARG A 125 -6.05 -16.56 17.40
CA ARG A 125 -4.74 -15.95 17.67
C ARG A 125 -4.91 -14.47 17.95
N ALA A 126 -4.07 -13.96 18.83
CA ALA A 126 -4.01 -12.52 19.12
C ALA A 126 -3.09 -11.82 18.11
N ILE A 127 -3.56 -10.72 17.54
CA ILE A 127 -2.80 -9.81 16.68
C ILE A 127 -2.66 -8.50 17.44
N SER A 128 -1.42 -8.07 17.72
CA SER A 128 -1.20 -6.79 18.40
C SER A 128 -1.35 -5.64 17.42
N VAL A 129 -2.20 -4.67 17.76
CA VAL A 129 -2.49 -3.51 16.92
C VAL A 129 -2.34 -2.25 17.74
N ASP A 130 -1.57 -1.29 17.23
CA ASP A 130 -1.50 0.08 17.74
C ASP A 130 -2.73 0.85 17.24
N VAL A 131 -3.53 1.35 18.17
CA VAL A 131 -4.77 2.09 17.94
C VAL A 131 -4.55 3.56 18.26
N PHE A 132 -4.81 4.41 17.27
CA PHE A 132 -4.84 5.86 17.43
C PHE A 132 -6.29 6.32 17.40
N HIS A 133 -6.64 7.25 18.29
CA HIS A 133 -8.02 7.71 18.45
C HIS A 133 -8.15 9.21 18.27
N VAL A 134 -9.21 9.61 17.55
CA VAL A 134 -9.71 10.96 17.49
C VAL A 134 -11.21 10.95 17.81
N SER A 135 -11.60 11.67 18.85
CA SER A 135 -13.02 11.92 19.13
C SER A 135 -13.54 12.98 18.16
N LEU A 136 -14.60 12.65 17.44
CA LEU A 136 -15.29 13.59 16.57
C LEU A 136 -16.36 14.30 17.39
N GLN A 137 -16.38 15.63 17.34
CA GLN A 137 -17.32 16.41 18.12
C GLN A 137 -18.77 16.03 17.76
N PRO A 138 -19.68 15.96 18.76
CA PRO A 138 -21.11 15.84 18.49
C PRO A 138 -21.51 16.98 17.55
N CYS A 139 -22.45 16.74 16.63
CA CYS A 139 -22.96 17.67 15.59
C CYS A 139 -22.41 17.52 14.17
N LEU A 140 -21.46 16.61 13.87
CA LEU A 140 -20.92 16.52 12.50
C LEU A 140 -21.94 16.17 11.40
N TYR A 141 -23.13 15.66 11.75
CA TYR A 141 -24.22 15.41 10.79
C TYR A 141 -25.61 15.68 11.40
N GLY A 142 -25.68 16.60 12.38
CA GLY A 142 -26.93 16.84 13.12
C GLY A 142 -27.32 15.73 14.10
N GLU A 143 -26.51 14.67 14.21
CA GLU A 143 -26.65 13.64 15.24
C GLU A 143 -25.99 14.09 16.55
N SER A 144 -26.67 13.81 17.67
CA SER A 144 -26.24 14.16 19.02
C SER A 144 -25.24 13.15 19.62
N THR A 145 -24.84 12.15 18.86
CA THR A 145 -23.94 11.09 19.31
C THR A 145 -22.49 11.40 18.95
N THR A 146 -21.58 11.22 19.90
CA THR A 146 -20.14 11.28 19.66
C THR A 146 -19.73 10.10 18.78
N CYS A 147 -18.93 10.37 17.75
CA CYS A 147 -18.33 9.33 16.93
C CYS A 147 -16.82 9.26 17.20
N HIS A 148 -16.24 8.08 17.07
CA HIS A 148 -14.82 7.84 17.34
C HIS A 148 -14.15 7.38 16.05
N LEU A 149 -13.16 8.13 15.55
CA LEU A 149 -12.34 7.69 14.43
C LEU A 149 -11.10 7.00 14.97
N LEU A 150 -10.90 5.75 14.57
CA LEU A 150 -9.72 4.96 14.90
C LEU A 150 -8.85 4.75 13.67
N ALA A 151 -7.53 4.87 13.85
CA ALA A 151 -6.54 4.36 12.91
C ALA A 151 -5.81 3.17 13.54
N LEU A 152 -5.62 2.11 12.75
CA LEU A 152 -5.07 0.83 13.18
C LEU A 152 -3.73 0.59 12.49
N LYS A 153 -2.72 0.20 13.27
CA LYS A 153 -1.42 -0.21 12.75
C LYS A 153 -1.00 -1.54 13.34
N GLU A 154 -0.78 -2.54 12.50
CA GLU A 154 -0.34 -3.87 12.91
C GLU A 154 1.09 -3.81 13.46
N ASP A 155 1.31 -4.34 14.67
CA ASP A 155 2.65 -4.50 15.19
C ASP A 155 3.29 -5.79 14.64
N VAL A 156 4.04 -5.64 13.56
CA VAL A 156 4.78 -6.71 12.88
C VAL A 156 5.77 -7.43 13.82
N ARG A 157 6.19 -6.81 14.93
CA ARG A 157 7.12 -7.43 15.89
C ARG A 157 6.46 -8.45 16.81
N SER A 158 5.13 -8.48 16.87
CA SER A 158 4.39 -9.39 17.74
C SER A 158 4.23 -10.81 17.18
N VAL A 159 4.59 -11.02 15.91
CA VAL A 159 4.63 -12.36 15.33
C VAL A 159 5.86 -13.08 15.88
N GLU A 160 5.69 -13.76 17.00
CA GLU A 160 6.69 -14.72 17.47
C GLU A 160 6.95 -15.71 16.33
N PRO A 161 8.21 -15.84 15.88
CA PRO A 161 8.54 -16.85 14.87
C PRO A 161 8.06 -18.19 15.43
N PRO A 162 7.30 -18.99 14.66
CA PRO A 162 6.75 -20.24 15.15
C PRO A 162 7.90 -21.02 15.79
N GLU A 163 7.76 -21.35 17.08
CA GLU A 163 8.75 -22.13 17.81
C GLU A 163 9.05 -23.36 16.96
N VAL A 164 10.20 -23.32 16.29
CA VAL A 164 10.63 -24.41 15.44
C VAL A 164 11.02 -25.49 16.41
N ASP A 165 10.12 -26.45 16.63
CA ASP A 165 10.36 -27.63 17.45
C ASP A 165 11.74 -28.21 17.04
N PRO A 166 12.77 -28.09 17.90
CA PRO A 166 14.11 -28.49 17.55
C PRO A 166 14.19 -30.00 17.28
N ALA A 167 13.17 -30.79 17.68
CA ALA A 167 13.09 -32.22 17.40
C ALA A 167 12.65 -32.56 15.97
N GLN A 168 12.10 -31.62 15.19
CA GLN A 168 11.63 -31.88 13.81
C GLN A 168 12.67 -31.56 12.72
N ASN A 169 13.85 -31.05 13.08
CA ASN A 169 14.93 -30.73 12.13
C ASN A 169 15.96 -31.85 11.91
N ALA A 170 15.62 -33.09 12.21
CA ALA A 170 16.37 -34.26 11.73
C ALA A 170 15.79 -34.76 10.39
N LEU A 171 15.86 -33.93 9.33
CA LEU A 171 15.54 -34.37 7.97
C LEU A 171 16.74 -34.18 7.02
N PRO A 172 17.00 -35.15 6.13
CA PRO A 172 18.25 -35.28 5.39
C PRO A 172 18.45 -34.17 4.35
N SER A 173 19.69 -33.71 4.23
CA SER A 173 20.16 -32.59 3.41
C SER A 173 19.98 -32.74 1.88
N SER A 174 19.19 -33.70 1.39
CA SER A 174 19.09 -34.05 -0.04
C SER A 174 17.90 -33.44 -0.80
N LEU A 175 17.04 -32.62 -0.17
CA LEU A 175 15.85 -32.05 -0.81
C LEU A 175 15.74 -30.51 -0.80
N LEU A 176 16.87 -29.79 -0.73
CA LEU A 176 16.89 -28.32 -0.82
C LEU A 176 16.86 -27.76 -2.26
N ALA A 177 16.52 -28.56 -3.28
CA ALA A 177 16.49 -28.12 -4.68
C ALA A 177 15.10 -27.77 -5.26
N SER A 178 14.01 -27.83 -4.48
CA SER A 178 12.68 -27.51 -5.01
C SER A 178 11.78 -26.81 -3.98
N ARG A 179 12.20 -25.62 -3.53
CA ARG A 179 11.24 -24.68 -2.94
C ARG A 179 10.45 -24.01 -4.06
N ARG A 180 9.22 -24.45 -4.26
CA ARG A 180 8.19 -23.75 -5.03
C ARG A 180 8.10 -22.31 -4.51
N ALA A 181 8.06 -21.37 -5.44
CA ALA A 181 7.82 -19.96 -5.19
C ALA A 181 6.55 -19.77 -4.32
N PRO A 182 6.58 -18.91 -3.30
CA PRO A 182 5.37 -18.54 -2.60
C PRO A 182 4.42 -17.88 -3.60
N THR A 183 3.23 -18.46 -3.72
CA THR A 183 2.12 -17.94 -4.51
C THR A 183 1.82 -16.51 -4.08
N ALA A 184 1.82 -15.61 -5.07
CA ALA A 184 1.46 -14.21 -4.93
C ALA A 184 0.04 -14.07 -4.39
N HIS A 185 -0.07 -13.80 -3.08
CA HIS A 185 -1.28 -13.25 -2.50
C HIS A 185 -1.01 -11.81 -2.08
N SER A 186 -1.53 -10.89 -2.91
CA SER A 186 -1.92 -9.52 -2.61
C SER A 186 -0.93 -8.63 -1.82
N ALA A 187 0.22 -8.34 -2.44
CA ALA A 187 1.09 -7.22 -2.07
C ALA A 187 0.55 -5.88 -2.62
N ALA A 188 -0.62 -5.46 -2.15
CA ALA A 188 -1.20 -4.15 -2.46
C ALA A 188 -1.31 -3.29 -1.19
N SER A 189 -0.24 -3.22 -0.40
CA SER A 189 -0.03 -2.13 0.55
C SER A 189 0.99 -1.18 -0.09
N SER A 190 0.50 -0.08 -0.64
CA SER A 190 1.33 0.97 -1.21
C SER A 190 1.88 1.84 -0.09
N GLU A 191 2.79 1.26 0.70
CA GLU A 191 3.78 2.03 1.45
C GLU A 191 4.51 2.92 0.44
N SER A 192 4.43 4.24 0.59
CA SER A 192 5.48 5.14 0.09
C SER A 192 6.70 5.01 1.02
N CYS A 193 7.12 3.78 1.29
CA CYS A 193 8.42 3.52 1.89
C CYS A 193 9.41 4.14 0.91
N VAL A 194 10.00 5.27 1.31
CA VAL A 194 11.16 5.83 0.62
C VAL A 194 12.12 4.66 0.52
N GLU A 195 12.33 4.14 -0.69
CA GLU A 195 13.21 2.99 -0.91
C GLU A 195 14.61 3.43 -0.49
N CYS A 196 14.96 3.18 0.77
CA CYS A 196 16.29 3.43 1.29
C CYS A 196 17.25 2.48 0.57
N HIS A 197 18.07 3.03 -0.31
CA HIS A 197 19.12 2.27 -0.97
C HIS A 197 20.31 2.16 -0.03
N ASP A 198 20.44 1.04 0.68
CA ASP A 198 21.59 0.75 1.56
C ASP A 198 22.96 0.87 0.84
N GLU A 199 22.94 0.79 -0.49
CA GLU A 199 24.12 0.88 -1.36
C GLU A 199 24.40 2.30 -1.87
N LEU A 200 23.61 3.31 -1.49
CA LEU A 200 23.91 4.71 -1.79
C LEU A 200 25.21 5.10 -1.06
N ALA A 201 26.23 5.46 -1.84
CA ALA A 201 27.55 5.77 -1.34
C ALA A 201 27.81 7.28 -1.32
N GLU A 202 27.40 7.99 -2.37
CA GLU A 202 27.59 9.44 -2.49
C GLU A 202 26.32 10.07 -3.11
N MET A 203 25.95 11.25 -2.62
CA MET A 203 24.90 12.09 -3.18
C MET A 203 25.45 13.50 -3.33
N THR A 204 25.35 14.06 -4.54
CA THR A 204 25.74 15.44 -4.84
C THR A 204 24.52 16.18 -5.35
N LEU A 205 24.23 17.34 -4.75
CA LEU A 205 23.08 18.18 -5.08
C LEU A 205 23.59 19.51 -5.63
N LEU A 206 23.10 19.92 -6.79
CA LEU A 206 23.24 21.29 -7.27
C LEU A 206 22.00 22.06 -6.83
N VAL A 207 22.20 23.07 -5.99
CA VAL A 207 21.13 23.80 -5.34
C VAL A 207 21.15 25.27 -5.78
N ASN A 208 20.00 25.78 -6.19
CA ASN A 208 19.83 27.17 -6.57
C ASN A 208 19.53 28.03 -5.34
N ALA A 209 20.60 28.60 -4.78
CA ALA A 209 20.53 29.47 -3.62
C ALA A 209 19.81 30.81 -3.84
N SER A 210 19.44 31.13 -5.09
CA SER A 210 18.72 32.38 -5.42
C SER A 210 17.20 32.22 -5.26
N THR A 211 16.71 30.98 -5.15
CA THR A 211 15.29 30.69 -4.88
C THR A 211 15.06 30.63 -3.37
N GLU A 212 13.88 31.08 -2.91
CA GLU A 212 13.54 31.10 -1.49
C GLU A 212 13.60 29.71 -0.85
N LEU A 213 13.25 28.68 -1.63
CA LEU A 213 13.18 27.29 -1.17
C LEU A 213 14.44 26.49 -1.44
N LEU A 214 15.50 27.10 -1.99
CA LEU A 214 16.74 26.42 -2.36
C LEU A 214 16.46 25.23 -3.31
N ASP A 215 15.82 25.52 -4.44
CA ASP A 215 15.42 24.53 -5.43
C ASP A 215 16.62 23.69 -5.88
N ILE A 216 16.43 22.37 -5.97
CA ILE A 216 17.46 21.44 -6.43
C ILE A 216 17.36 21.34 -7.96
N GLU A 217 18.39 21.81 -8.66
CA GLU A 217 18.45 21.79 -10.13
C GLU A 217 19.00 20.47 -10.67
N GLU A 218 20.01 19.89 -10.00
CA GLU A 218 20.60 18.61 -10.39
C GLU A 218 20.87 17.70 -9.18
N VAL A 219 20.69 16.39 -9.38
CA VAL A 219 20.96 15.36 -8.38
C VAL A 219 21.83 14.28 -9.01
N HIS A 220 23.02 14.07 -8.46
CA HIS A 220 23.88 12.95 -8.80
C HIS A 220 23.91 11.94 -7.65
N LEU A 221 23.49 10.72 -7.96
CA LEU A 221 23.49 9.60 -7.02
C LEU A 221 24.52 8.58 -7.47
N ARG A 222 25.45 8.25 -6.57
CA ARG A 222 26.44 7.20 -6.79
C ARG A 222 26.18 6.04 -5.84
N TYR A 223 26.08 4.86 -6.42
CA TYR A 223 25.86 3.61 -5.69
C TYR A 223 27.13 2.76 -5.75
N VAL A 224 27.46 2.10 -4.64
CA VAL A 224 28.56 1.15 -4.55
C VAL A 224 28.04 -0.13 -3.92
N ARG A 225 28.21 -1.23 -4.64
CA ARG A 225 27.83 -2.54 -4.14
C ARG A 225 28.72 -2.89 -2.95
N ARG A 226 28.10 -3.14 -1.79
CA ARG A 226 28.82 -3.43 -0.54
C ARG A 226 29.27 -4.90 -0.43
N THR A 227 28.65 -5.81 -1.17
CA THR A 227 28.93 -7.24 -1.13
C THR A 227 29.10 -7.80 -2.55
N ASP A 228 30.12 -8.62 -2.77
CA ASP A 228 30.29 -9.34 -4.05
C ASP A 228 29.31 -10.51 -4.22
N ASP A 229 28.45 -10.73 -3.23
CA ASP A 229 27.52 -11.84 -3.23
C ASP A 229 26.50 -11.64 -4.37
N SER A 230 26.49 -12.58 -5.32
CA SER A 230 25.70 -12.48 -6.56
C SER A 230 24.19 -12.53 -6.35
N LYS A 231 23.74 -12.86 -5.13
CA LYS A 231 22.34 -12.80 -4.75
C LYS A 231 21.92 -11.33 -4.73
N VAL A 232 21.05 -10.95 -5.66
CA VAL A 232 20.46 -9.61 -5.78
C VAL A 232 19.83 -9.24 -4.43
N GLN A 233 20.59 -8.54 -3.58
CA GLN A 233 20.03 -7.92 -2.39
C GLN A 233 19.18 -6.72 -2.81
N MET A 234 18.16 -6.42 -2.02
CA MET A 234 17.17 -5.38 -2.31
C MET A 234 17.75 -3.95 -2.31
N GLY A 235 19.05 -3.77 -2.06
CA GLY A 235 19.72 -2.47 -1.95
C GLY A 235 20.01 -1.78 -3.28
N MET A 236 20.65 -2.47 -4.23
CA MET A 236 21.12 -1.82 -5.47
C MET A 236 19.97 -1.42 -6.41
N PRO A 237 19.89 -0.15 -6.83
CA PRO A 237 19.03 0.22 -7.94
C PRO A 237 19.51 -0.46 -9.21
N THR A 238 18.59 -1.07 -9.96
CA THR A 238 18.89 -1.68 -11.25
C THR A 238 17.89 -1.18 -12.27
N LEU A 239 18.32 -0.95 -13.51
CA LEU A 239 17.41 -0.50 -14.58
C LEU A 239 16.17 -1.40 -14.72
N LYS A 240 16.31 -2.71 -14.44
CA LYS A 240 15.19 -3.66 -14.42
C LYS A 240 14.10 -3.30 -13.40
N ARG A 241 14.45 -2.74 -12.24
CA ARG A 241 13.49 -2.30 -11.22
C ARG A 241 12.76 -1.02 -11.62
N PHE A 242 13.42 -0.17 -12.41
CA PHE A 242 12.82 1.07 -12.93
C PHE A 242 11.99 0.81 -14.18
N ALA A 243 12.35 -0.16 -15.01
CA ALA A 243 11.58 -0.50 -16.21
C ALA A 243 10.23 -1.16 -15.86
N ARG A 244 9.20 -0.92 -16.68
CA ARG A 244 7.98 -1.73 -16.62
C ARG A 244 8.32 -3.19 -16.92
N PRO A 245 7.73 -4.18 -16.21
CA PRO A 245 8.04 -5.59 -16.44
C PRO A 245 7.89 -6.04 -17.90
N LEU A 246 6.89 -5.49 -18.61
CA LEU A 246 6.61 -5.80 -20.02
C LEU A 246 7.64 -5.22 -20.98
N ASP A 247 8.23 -4.06 -20.66
CA ASP A 247 9.19 -3.39 -21.54
C ASP A 247 10.61 -3.92 -21.34
N TRP A 248 10.89 -4.51 -20.18
CA TRP A 248 12.25 -4.90 -19.78
C TRP A 248 12.94 -5.80 -20.81
N ALA A 249 12.24 -6.78 -21.38
CA ALA A 249 12.83 -7.68 -22.37
C ALA A 249 13.34 -6.92 -23.61
N GLY A 250 12.60 -5.91 -24.07
CA GLY A 250 13.01 -5.06 -25.19
C GLY A 250 14.21 -4.20 -24.83
N ILE A 251 14.17 -3.55 -23.66
CA ILE A 251 15.25 -2.69 -23.16
C ILE A 251 16.55 -3.49 -23.01
N ASP A 252 16.51 -4.64 -22.34
CA ASP A 252 17.66 -5.52 -22.13
C ASP A 252 18.25 -5.99 -23.47
N ALA A 253 17.40 -6.43 -24.41
CA ALA A 253 17.85 -6.89 -25.72
C ALA A 253 18.59 -5.79 -26.50
N VAL A 254 18.09 -4.55 -26.46
CA VAL A 254 18.70 -3.39 -27.13
C VAL A 254 20.01 -3.00 -26.48
N LEU A 255 20.06 -2.87 -25.15
CA LEU A 255 21.27 -2.50 -24.42
C LEU A 255 22.36 -3.56 -24.59
N ARG A 256 22.03 -4.85 -24.50
CA ARG A 256 23.00 -5.94 -24.75
C ARG A 256 23.49 -5.95 -26.19
N ARG A 257 22.61 -5.69 -27.16
CA ARG A 257 23.01 -5.59 -28.58
C ARG A 257 23.98 -4.44 -28.78
N TYR A 258 23.71 -3.27 -28.20
CA TYR A 258 24.59 -2.11 -28.26
C TYR A 258 25.93 -2.39 -27.59
N ALA A 259 25.93 -2.92 -26.36
CA ALA A 259 27.16 -3.30 -25.64
C ALA A 259 28.01 -4.28 -26.44
N ARG A 260 27.42 -5.28 -27.10
CA ARG A 260 28.15 -6.20 -28.00
C ARG A 260 28.77 -5.48 -29.20
N LYS A 261 28.09 -4.49 -29.80
CA LYS A 261 28.66 -3.69 -30.89
C LYS A 261 29.88 -2.89 -30.40
N VAL A 262 29.76 -2.24 -29.24
CA VAL A 262 30.87 -1.49 -28.62
C VAL A 262 32.06 -2.40 -28.33
N ARG A 263 31.83 -3.59 -27.74
CA ARG A 263 32.91 -4.58 -27.52
C ARG A 263 33.60 -4.99 -28.82
N LYS A 264 32.84 -5.24 -29.88
CA LYS A 264 33.39 -5.63 -31.19
C LYS A 264 34.21 -4.51 -31.82
N ALA A 265 33.77 -3.25 -31.73
CA ALA A 265 34.53 -2.11 -32.23
C ALA A 265 35.86 -1.95 -31.48
N ARG A 266 35.83 -2.02 -30.14
CA ARG A 266 37.05 -2.00 -29.31
C ARG A 266 38.02 -3.13 -29.64
N ALA A 267 37.51 -4.36 -29.83
CA ALA A 267 38.34 -5.51 -30.19
C ALA A 267 39.03 -5.37 -31.56
N ARG A 268 38.52 -4.50 -32.44
CA ARG A 268 39.14 -4.20 -33.75
C ARG A 268 40.14 -3.04 -33.70
N GLY A 269 40.38 -2.44 -32.53
CA GLY A 269 41.21 -1.25 -32.41
C GLY A 269 40.56 0.01 -32.98
N GLU A 270 39.24 -0.01 -33.24
CA GLU A 270 38.47 1.16 -33.70
C GLU A 270 38.15 2.09 -32.51
N GLU A 271 39.10 2.29 -31.60
CA GLU A 271 38.88 2.99 -30.32
C GLU A 271 38.76 4.51 -30.48
N GLU A 272 39.40 5.08 -31.50
CA GLU A 272 39.24 6.51 -31.85
C GLU A 272 37.88 6.82 -32.48
N VAL A 273 37.16 5.82 -32.99
CA VAL A 273 35.82 6.03 -33.55
C VAL A 273 34.81 5.92 -32.42
N GLU A 274 34.59 7.04 -31.72
CA GLU A 274 33.50 7.22 -30.74
C GLU A 274 32.22 6.52 -31.27
N PRO A 275 31.77 5.43 -30.64
CA PRO A 275 30.61 4.70 -31.11
C PRO A 275 29.42 5.65 -31.19
N ALA A 276 28.89 5.82 -32.40
CA ALA A 276 27.82 6.77 -32.65
C ALA A 276 26.69 6.58 -31.64
N LYS A 277 26.30 7.68 -30.99
CA LYS A 277 25.14 7.73 -30.09
C LYS A 277 23.96 7.04 -30.77
N GLN A 278 23.33 6.11 -30.07
CA GLN A 278 22.15 5.42 -30.60
C GLN A 278 20.90 5.98 -29.93
N VAL A 279 19.97 6.48 -30.74
CA VAL A 279 18.65 6.89 -30.28
C VAL A 279 17.78 5.64 -30.12
N LEU A 280 17.07 5.55 -29.00
CA LEU A 280 16.12 4.49 -28.68
C LEU A 280 14.68 5.02 -28.73
N PRO A 281 13.69 4.13 -28.87
CA PRO A 281 12.29 4.48 -28.65
C PRO A 281 12.05 5.05 -27.25
N SER A 282 10.92 5.72 -27.08
CA SER A 282 10.45 6.23 -25.79
C SER A 282 10.51 5.15 -24.71
N MET A 283 10.93 5.52 -23.50
CA MET A 283 11.07 4.60 -22.37
C MET A 283 10.20 5.05 -21.21
N THR A 284 9.45 4.11 -20.64
CA THR A 284 8.66 4.34 -19.44
C THR A 284 9.37 3.77 -18.22
N LEU A 285 9.62 4.62 -17.23
CA LEU A 285 10.28 4.27 -15.98
C LEU A 285 9.35 4.50 -14.78
N ARG A 286 9.41 3.62 -13.79
CA ARG A 286 8.75 3.78 -12.50
C ARG A 286 9.46 4.84 -11.67
N ILE A 287 8.69 5.67 -10.98
CA ILE A 287 9.22 6.66 -10.04
C ILE A 287 9.53 5.94 -8.71
N PRO A 288 10.77 6.02 -8.18
CA PRO A 288 11.11 5.48 -6.87
C PRO A 288 10.16 5.99 -5.78
N GLY A 289 9.79 5.12 -4.84
CA GLY A 289 8.82 5.44 -3.78
C GLY A 289 7.36 5.55 -4.23
N GLU A 290 7.08 5.55 -5.54
CA GLU A 290 5.71 5.61 -6.05
C GLU A 290 5.36 4.30 -6.79
N SER A 291 4.47 3.50 -6.20
CA SER A 291 4.13 2.16 -6.74
C SER A 291 3.34 2.19 -8.05
N ARG A 292 2.67 3.30 -8.36
CA ARG A 292 1.75 3.41 -9.50
C ARG A 292 2.14 4.47 -10.52
N LYS A 293 3.07 5.35 -10.20
CA LYS A 293 3.45 6.43 -11.12
C LYS A 293 4.66 6.04 -11.95
N HIS A 294 4.59 6.46 -13.20
CA HIS A 294 5.62 6.23 -14.20
C HIS A 294 5.90 7.54 -14.93
N LEU A 295 7.15 7.74 -15.31
CA LEU A 295 7.59 8.80 -16.20
C LEU A 295 7.86 8.21 -17.57
N CYS A 296 7.31 8.84 -18.61
CA CYS A 296 7.58 8.47 -19.99
C CYS A 296 8.57 9.48 -20.57
N SER A 297 9.77 9.01 -20.93
CA SER A 297 10.74 9.83 -21.68
C SER A 297 10.46 9.71 -23.17
N ARG A 298 10.28 10.85 -23.85
CA ARG A 298 10.09 10.90 -25.32
C ARG A 298 11.37 10.54 -26.08
N CYS A 299 12.51 10.94 -25.53
CA CYS A 299 13.80 10.83 -26.20
C CYS A 299 14.79 10.11 -25.30
N VAL A 300 15.32 9.01 -25.81
CA VAL A 300 16.27 8.16 -25.10
C VAL A 300 17.51 8.02 -25.96
N GLU A 301 18.67 8.37 -25.41
CA GLU A 301 19.96 8.23 -26.08
C GLU A 301 20.87 7.32 -25.28
N ILE A 302 21.59 6.43 -25.97
CA ILE A 302 22.63 5.60 -25.37
C ILE A 302 23.99 5.91 -25.96
N SER A 303 24.99 5.99 -25.11
CA SER A 303 26.40 6.17 -25.48
C SER A 303 27.30 5.32 -24.58
N PRO A 304 28.48 4.89 -25.06
CA PRO A 304 29.43 4.21 -24.20
C PRO A 304 30.05 5.21 -23.21
N LEU A 305 30.40 4.74 -22.02
CA LEU A 305 31.26 5.48 -21.10
C LEU A 305 32.72 5.20 -21.49
N PRO A 306 33.51 6.22 -21.87
CA PRO A 306 34.95 6.07 -22.03
C PRO A 306 35.56 5.83 -20.64
N ARG A 307 36.05 4.61 -20.38
CA ARG A 307 36.86 4.29 -19.20
C ARG A 307 38.28 4.02 -19.66
N GLN A 308 39.24 4.61 -18.96
CA GLN A 308 40.67 4.45 -19.23
C GLN A 308 41.20 3.06 -18.89
N HIS A 309 40.47 2.27 -18.10
CA HIS A 309 40.90 0.93 -17.70
C HIS A 309 40.38 -0.13 -18.67
N ALA A 310 41.31 -0.93 -19.19
CA ALA A 310 41.10 -2.01 -20.16
C ALA A 310 40.35 -3.24 -19.60
N GLY A 311 39.35 -3.03 -18.75
CA GLY A 311 38.43 -4.09 -18.34
C GLY A 311 37.52 -4.50 -19.51
N GLU A 312 37.12 -5.77 -19.54
CA GLU A 312 36.21 -6.33 -20.56
C GLU A 312 34.77 -5.77 -20.47
N ASP A 313 34.47 -5.06 -19.38
CA ASP A 313 33.15 -4.52 -19.12
C ASP A 313 32.85 -3.25 -19.92
N VAL A 314 31.65 -3.23 -20.50
CA VAL A 314 31.13 -2.07 -21.21
C VAL A 314 30.13 -1.37 -20.31
N PHE A 315 30.45 -0.12 -19.98
CA PHE A 315 29.57 0.78 -19.26
C PHE A 315 28.89 1.70 -20.27
N LEU A 316 27.61 1.98 -20.04
CA LEU A 316 26.77 2.77 -20.93
C LEU A 316 26.18 3.94 -20.15
N TYR A 317 26.13 5.10 -20.80
CA TYR A 317 25.23 6.18 -20.42
C TYR A 317 23.88 5.98 -21.10
N ILE A 318 22.81 6.23 -20.34
CA ILE A 318 21.43 6.27 -20.85
C ILE A 318 20.89 7.65 -20.49
N ASN A 319 20.79 8.53 -21.48
CA ASN A 319 20.25 9.87 -21.32
C ASN A 319 18.77 9.84 -21.64
N LEU A 320 17.96 10.35 -20.72
CA LEU A 320 16.51 10.38 -20.80
C LEU A 320 16.08 11.83 -20.72
N PHE A 321 15.33 12.31 -21.71
CA PHE A 321 14.85 13.69 -21.72
C PHE A 321 13.48 13.80 -22.39
N GLY A 322 12.89 14.99 -22.29
CA GLY A 322 11.52 15.24 -22.77
C GLY A 322 10.51 14.37 -22.04
N PHE A 323 10.55 14.36 -20.70
CA PHE A 323 9.60 13.60 -19.90
C PHE A 323 8.19 14.17 -20.04
N GLU A 324 7.22 13.31 -20.32
CA GLU A 324 5.81 13.64 -20.20
C GLU A 324 5.37 13.37 -18.76
N GLY A 325 4.79 14.39 -18.13
CA GLY A 325 4.06 14.19 -16.89
C GLY A 325 2.88 13.23 -17.10
N PRO A 326 2.37 12.58 -16.04
CA PRO A 326 1.18 11.77 -16.15
C PRO A 326 0.09 12.63 -16.79
N THR A 327 -0.39 12.24 -17.97
CA THR A 327 -1.53 12.92 -18.59
C THR A 327 -2.65 12.80 -17.57
N PRO A 328 -3.20 13.93 -17.07
CA PRO A 328 -4.29 13.85 -16.11
C PRO A 328 -5.37 12.98 -16.75
N PRO A 329 -5.88 11.95 -16.03
CA PRO A 329 -6.95 11.14 -16.58
C PRO A 329 -8.04 12.09 -17.07
N PRO A 330 -8.62 11.87 -18.26
CA PRO A 330 -9.68 12.73 -18.76
C PRO A 330 -10.70 12.86 -17.64
N ARG A 331 -10.93 14.10 -17.17
CA ARG A 331 -11.85 14.38 -16.07
C ARG A 331 -13.19 13.76 -16.44
N ARG A 332 -13.48 12.59 -15.90
CA ARG A 332 -14.84 12.07 -15.90
C ARG A 332 -15.60 13.04 -15.01
N LEU A 333 -16.53 13.80 -15.58
CA LEU A 333 -17.49 14.55 -14.79
C LEU A 333 -18.10 13.57 -13.79
N PRO A 334 -18.14 13.91 -12.49
CA PRO A 334 -18.79 13.06 -11.50
C PRO A 334 -20.22 12.81 -11.99
N SER A 335 -20.49 11.57 -12.37
CA SER A 335 -21.83 11.15 -12.74
C SER A 335 -22.62 11.02 -11.44
N LEU A 336 -23.62 11.87 -11.26
CA LEU A 336 -24.54 11.82 -10.10
C LEU A 336 -25.32 10.49 -10.00
N SER A 337 -25.22 9.62 -11.01
CA SER A 337 -25.86 8.30 -11.00
C SER A 337 -25.25 7.28 -10.05
N SER A 338 -24.11 7.55 -9.39
CA SER A 338 -23.47 6.60 -8.47
C SER A 338 -23.82 6.79 -7.00
N LEU A 339 -24.72 7.71 -6.65
CA LEU A 339 -25.22 7.90 -5.28
C LEU A 339 -26.56 7.19 -5.01
N ASP A 340 -27.26 6.71 -6.04
CA ASP A 340 -28.57 6.05 -5.89
C ASP A 340 -28.51 4.51 -5.92
N GLU A 341 -27.36 3.88 -6.20
CA GLU A 341 -27.31 2.41 -6.38
C GLU A 341 -27.07 1.58 -5.11
N ASP A 342 -26.73 2.20 -3.96
CA ASP A 342 -26.51 1.45 -2.70
C ASP A 342 -27.71 1.45 -1.72
N ALA A 343 -28.84 2.07 -2.09
CA ALA A 343 -30.05 2.11 -1.25
C ALA A 343 -31.16 1.11 -1.63
N SER A 344 -30.95 0.22 -2.62
CA SER A 344 -32.03 -0.65 -3.14
C SER A 344 -31.78 -2.17 -3.04
N LEU A 345 -31.18 -2.64 -1.95
CA LEU A 345 -31.15 -4.08 -1.64
C LEU A 345 -31.59 -4.36 -0.20
N CYS A 346 -32.85 -4.02 0.09
CA CYS A 346 -33.61 -4.63 1.19
C CYS A 346 -35.10 -4.65 0.85
N THR A 347 -35.47 -5.41 -0.19
CA THR A 347 -36.84 -5.93 -0.29
C THR A 347 -36.81 -7.39 0.13
N PRO A 348 -37.50 -7.79 1.21
CA PRO A 348 -37.64 -9.20 1.54
C PRO A 348 -38.38 -9.89 0.40
N ALA A 349 -37.76 -10.92 -0.17
CA ALA A 349 -38.40 -11.76 -1.16
C ALA A 349 -39.73 -12.31 -0.60
N PRO A 350 -40.83 -12.27 -1.36
CA PRO A 350 -42.05 -12.93 -0.95
C PRO A 350 -41.77 -14.43 -0.87
N VAL A 351 -41.96 -14.99 0.32
CA VAL A 351 -41.92 -16.43 0.59
C VAL A 351 -42.95 -17.10 -0.32
N THR A 352 -42.48 -17.63 -1.44
CA THR A 352 -43.30 -18.43 -2.35
C THR A 352 -43.17 -19.87 -1.89
N LEU A 353 -44.01 -20.24 -0.92
CA LEU A 353 -44.13 -21.60 -0.46
C LEU A 353 -44.84 -22.43 -1.55
N GLY A 354 -44.08 -23.25 -2.26
CA GLY A 354 -44.63 -24.36 -3.05
C GLY A 354 -44.43 -24.27 -4.56
N GLN A 355 -43.24 -24.65 -5.05
CA GLN A 355 -43.08 -25.12 -6.43
C GLN A 355 -41.85 -26.00 -6.72
N GLU A 356 -41.15 -26.53 -5.70
CA GLU A 356 -39.94 -27.35 -5.90
C GLU A 356 -40.15 -28.86 -6.11
N LEU A 357 -41.39 -29.37 -6.02
CA LEU A 357 -41.62 -30.82 -6.18
C LEU A 357 -41.71 -31.31 -7.64
N HIS A 358 -41.84 -30.43 -8.62
CA HIS A 358 -42.13 -30.85 -10.00
C HIS A 358 -40.89 -31.00 -10.92
N ALA A 359 -39.75 -30.41 -10.53
CA ALA A 359 -38.53 -30.46 -11.34
C ALA A 359 -37.72 -31.75 -11.17
N ASP A 360 -37.83 -32.40 -10.01
CA ASP A 360 -37.01 -33.58 -9.69
C ASP A 360 -37.61 -34.89 -10.24
N GLU A 361 -38.94 -34.97 -10.40
CA GLU A 361 -39.59 -36.10 -11.10
C GLU A 361 -39.27 -36.13 -12.60
N GLN A 362 -39.17 -34.97 -13.26
CA GLN A 362 -38.81 -34.92 -14.68
C GLN A 362 -37.35 -35.36 -14.93
N LYS A 363 -36.43 -35.09 -13.99
CA LYS A 363 -35.04 -35.58 -14.06
C LYS A 363 -34.96 -37.09 -13.83
N ARG A 364 -35.76 -37.65 -12.91
CA ARG A 364 -35.84 -39.11 -12.71
C ARG A 364 -36.42 -39.84 -13.90
N HIS A 365 -37.43 -39.29 -14.57
CA HIS A 365 -38.02 -39.95 -15.74
C HIS A 365 -37.07 -39.97 -16.96
N LYS A 366 -36.30 -38.89 -17.19
CA LYS A 366 -35.27 -38.83 -18.24
C LYS A 366 -34.10 -39.79 -18.00
N ARG A 367 -33.75 -40.08 -16.74
CA ARG A 367 -32.72 -41.07 -16.42
C ARG A 367 -33.19 -42.51 -16.68
N ARG A 368 -34.46 -42.85 -16.39
CA ARG A 368 -35.00 -44.19 -16.70
C ARG A 368 -35.03 -44.51 -18.20
N LEU A 369 -35.41 -43.54 -19.04
CA LEU A 369 -35.46 -43.73 -20.49
C LEU A 369 -34.08 -43.91 -21.16
N ARG A 370 -33.01 -43.41 -20.53
CA ARG A 370 -31.64 -43.63 -21.02
C ARG A 370 -31.12 -45.03 -20.73
N THR A 371 -31.52 -45.62 -19.61
CA THR A 371 -31.03 -46.96 -19.21
C THR A 371 -31.68 -48.07 -20.03
N GLU A 372 -32.92 -47.90 -20.49
CA GLU A 372 -33.61 -48.90 -21.33
C GLU A 372 -33.08 -48.90 -22.77
N ARG A 373 -32.64 -47.75 -23.30
CA ARG A 373 -32.04 -47.67 -24.64
C ARG A 373 -30.69 -48.38 -24.78
N CYS A 374 -29.97 -48.62 -23.68
CA CYS A 374 -28.71 -49.38 -23.71
C CYS A 374 -28.92 -50.90 -23.59
N LYS A 375 -30.12 -51.37 -23.20
CA LYS A 375 -30.42 -52.81 -23.10
C LYS A 375 -30.95 -53.42 -24.40
N ALA A 376 -31.35 -52.60 -25.37
CA ALA A 376 -31.88 -53.05 -26.66
C ALA A 376 -30.83 -53.20 -27.77
N SER A 377 -29.55 -52.98 -27.45
CA SER A 377 -28.41 -53.01 -28.38
C SER A 377 -27.32 -54.01 -27.97
N SER A 378 -27.69 -55.06 -27.22
CA SER A 378 -26.85 -56.22 -26.91
C SER A 378 -27.49 -57.51 -27.37
#